data_AF-A0A7Y1VWF8-F1
#
_entry.id   AF-A0A7Y1VWF8-F1
#
_cell.length_a   1.000
_cell.length_b   1.000
_cell.length_c   1.000
_cell.angle_alpha   90.00
_cell.angle_beta   90.00
_cell.angle_gamma   90.00
#
_symmetry.space_group_name_H-M   'P 1'
#
loop_
_entity.id
_entity.type
_entity.pdbx_description
1 polymer ?
#
loop_
_entity_poly.entity_id
_entity_poly.type
_entity_poly.pdbx_seq_one_letter_code
_entity_poly.pdbx_strand_id
1 'polypeptide(L)'
;MANDIRKKAWKKVKAIKRFYIHGSIFIIMGFFFFFMNMVTDPFDMWFFFPLIPWGTILAFHYLLVFGIPGTGLLSNEWEEREFERQLDRLGGDYPPYTGDEDLRLGSHLPYTELSEEEALELRKMQKGKDQYFNEDFV
;
A
#
# COMPACT_ATOMS: atom_id res chain seq x y z
N MET A 1 -0.38 20.47 11.31
CA MET A 1 0.49 21.03 10.25
C MET A 1 1.90 20.42 10.21
N ALA A 2 2.83 20.73 11.13
CA ALA A 2 4.21 20.19 11.04
C ALA A 2 4.31 18.66 11.27
N ASN A 3 3.46 18.09 12.12
CA ASN A 3 3.44 16.65 12.37
C ASN A 3 2.84 15.84 11.21
N ASP A 4 1.90 16.41 10.45
CA ASP A 4 1.24 15.72 9.33
C ASP A 4 2.18 15.56 8.14
N ILE A 5 2.97 16.61 7.85
CA ILE A 5 4.02 16.56 6.83
C ILE A 5 5.06 15.49 7.18
N ARG A 6 5.45 15.38 8.46
CA ARG A 6 6.36 14.32 8.93
C ARG A 6 5.76 12.94 8.76
N LYS A 7 4.50 12.72 9.13
CA LYS A 7 3.81 11.42 8.93
C LYS A 7 3.72 11.04 7.45
N LYS A 8 3.31 11.97 6.58
CA LYS A 8 3.25 11.76 5.12
C LYS A 8 4.63 11.42 4.54
N ALA A 9 5.68 12.16 4.95
CA ALA A 9 7.05 11.88 4.54
C ALA A 9 7.54 10.50 5.01
N TRP A 10 7.26 10.12 6.27
CA TRP A 10 7.63 8.80 6.81
C TRP A 10 6.91 7.65 6.11
N LYS A 11 5.64 7.82 5.73
CA LYS A 11 4.87 6.83 4.96
C LYS A 11 5.55 6.57 3.60
N LYS A 12 5.98 7.63 2.91
CA LYS A 12 6.76 7.52 1.65
C LYS A 12 8.07 6.76 1.85
N VAL A 13 8.86 7.16 2.85
CA VAL A 13 10.15 6.49 3.15
C VAL A 13 9.94 5.00 3.46
N LYS A 14 8.88 4.65 4.20
CA LYS A 14 8.56 3.25 4.53
C LYS A 14 8.11 2.45 3.31
N ALA A 15 7.34 3.04 2.39
CA ALA A 15 6.94 2.41 1.13
C ALA A 15 8.16 2.16 0.23
N ILE A 16 9.03 3.15 0.09
CA ILE A 16 10.29 3.04 -0.66
C ILE A 16 11.19 1.94 -0.08
N LYS A 17 11.38 1.91 1.25
CA LYS A 17 12.16 0.86 1.92
C LYS A 17 11.61 -0.54 1.66
N ARG A 18 10.28 -0.72 1.73
CA ARG A 18 9.64 -2.01 1.44
C ARG A 18 9.85 -2.45 -0.01
N PHE A 19 9.77 -1.52 -0.95
CA PHE A 19 10.07 -1.80 -2.35
C PHE A 19 11.51 -2.27 -2.55
N TYR A 20 12.49 -1.57 -1.95
CA TYR A 20 13.91 -1.98 -2.05
C TYR A 20 14.16 -3.38 -1.46
N ILE A 21 13.54 -3.72 -0.34
CA ILE A 21 13.66 -5.06 0.24
C ILE A 21 13.12 -6.11 -0.74
N HIS A 22 11.90 -5.92 -1.25
CA HIS A 22 11.30 -6.88 -2.20
C HIS A 22 12.10 -6.98 -3.51
N GLY A 23 12.56 -5.84 -4.05
CA GLY A 23 13.41 -5.81 -5.23
C GLY A 23 14.75 -6.52 -5.02
N SER A 24 15.37 -6.35 -3.84
CA SER A 24 16.63 -7.04 -3.52
C SER A 24 16.47 -8.55 -3.42
N ILE A 25 15.39 -9.04 -2.80
CA ILE A 25 15.04 -10.46 -2.74
C ILE A 25 14.78 -11.01 -4.15
N PHE A 26 14.07 -10.25 -5.00
CA PHE A 26 13.82 -10.66 -6.38
C PHE A 26 15.12 -10.86 -7.18
N ILE A 27 16.09 -9.94 -7.05
CA ILE A 27 17.39 -10.06 -7.71
C ILE A 27 18.15 -11.30 -7.20
N ILE A 28 18.20 -11.51 -5.88
CA ILE A 28 18.88 -12.66 -5.26
C ILE A 28 18.24 -13.98 -5.74
N MET A 29 16.91 -14.07 -5.70
CA MET A 29 16.17 -15.24 -6.17
C MET A 29 16.34 -15.45 -7.68
N GLY A 30 16.40 -14.37 -8.47
CA GLY A 30 16.67 -14.45 -9.91
C GLY A 30 18.03 -15.07 -10.22
N PHE A 31 19.08 -14.65 -9.51
CA PHE A 31 20.39 -15.30 -9.62
C PHE A 31 20.33 -16.75 -9.16
N PHE A 32 19.68 -17.03 -8.04
CA PHE A 32 19.52 -18.40 -7.52
C PHE A 32 18.86 -19.34 -8.54
N PHE A 33 17.73 -18.93 -9.15
CA PHE A 33 17.05 -19.72 -10.18
C PHE A 33 17.87 -19.86 -11.45
N PHE A 34 18.59 -18.81 -11.87
CA PHE A 34 19.50 -18.88 -13.01
C PHE A 34 20.60 -19.91 -12.79
N PHE A 35 21.29 -19.88 -11.63
CA PHE A 35 22.31 -20.86 -11.29
C PHE A 35 21.73 -22.27 -11.17
N MET A 36 20.53 -22.41 -10.58
CA MET A 36 19.85 -23.70 -10.49
C MET A 36 19.52 -24.26 -11.89
N ASN A 37 19.06 -23.43 -12.82
CA ASN A 37 18.79 -23.84 -14.19
C ASN A 37 20.06 -24.35 -14.87
N MET A 38 21.19 -23.64 -14.70
CA MET A 38 22.48 -24.05 -15.28
C MET A 38 22.98 -25.39 -14.72
N VAL A 39 22.67 -25.71 -13.47
CA VAL A 39 23.07 -26.98 -12.84
C VAL A 39 22.13 -28.13 -13.22
N THR A 40 20.83 -27.87 -13.38
CA THR A 40 19.82 -28.92 -13.54
C THR A 40 19.63 -29.32 -14.99
N ASP A 41 19.37 -28.35 -15.87
CA ASP A 41 19.25 -28.57 -17.30
C ASP A 41 19.52 -27.25 -18.05
N PRO A 42 20.71 -27.05 -18.63
CA PRO A 42 21.02 -25.83 -19.35
C PRO A 42 20.26 -25.69 -20.68
N PHE A 43 19.61 -26.76 -21.18
CA PHE A 43 18.83 -26.73 -22.42
C PHE A 43 17.36 -26.39 -22.18
N ASP A 44 16.87 -26.56 -20.96
CA ASP A 44 15.49 -26.22 -20.58
C ASP A 44 15.47 -25.01 -19.64
N MET A 45 14.96 -23.88 -20.12
CA MET A 45 14.99 -22.59 -19.41
C MET A 45 13.80 -22.43 -18.45
N TRP A 46 13.61 -23.40 -17.56
CA TRP A 46 12.48 -23.43 -16.64
C TRP A 46 12.45 -22.24 -15.66
N PHE A 47 13.59 -21.57 -15.43
CA PHE A 47 13.68 -20.42 -14.53
C PHE A 47 12.75 -19.25 -14.92
N PHE A 48 12.30 -19.15 -16.18
CA PHE A 48 11.36 -18.12 -16.60
C PHE A 48 9.97 -18.25 -15.96
N PHE A 49 9.52 -19.47 -15.68
CA PHE A 49 8.20 -19.72 -15.10
C PHE A 49 8.03 -19.06 -13.72
N PRO A 50 8.97 -19.16 -12.77
CA PRO A 50 8.90 -18.38 -11.55
C PRO A 50 9.26 -16.90 -11.77
N LEU A 51 10.16 -16.56 -12.70
CA LEU A 51 10.61 -15.18 -12.86
C LEU A 51 9.52 -14.25 -13.41
N ILE A 52 8.67 -14.71 -14.32
CA ILE A 52 7.69 -13.87 -15.02
C ILE A 52 6.58 -13.35 -14.08
N PRO A 53 5.87 -14.19 -13.31
CA PRO A 53 4.84 -13.70 -12.39
C PRO A 53 5.42 -12.79 -11.31
N TRP A 54 6.59 -13.15 -10.78
CA TRP A 54 7.29 -12.37 -9.76
C TRP A 54 7.78 -11.02 -10.30
N GLY A 55 8.32 -11.00 -11.51
CA GLY A 55 8.70 -9.78 -12.21
C GLY A 55 7.50 -8.87 -12.49
N THR A 56 6.35 -9.46 -12.81
CA THR A 56 5.09 -8.72 -13.01
C THR A 56 4.62 -8.04 -11.73
N ILE A 57 4.64 -8.73 -10.59
CA ILE A 57 4.30 -8.16 -9.28
C ILE A 57 5.26 -7.02 -8.91
N LEU A 58 6.57 -7.20 -9.13
CA LEU A 58 7.57 -6.17 -8.86
C LEU A 58 7.35 -4.93 -9.74
N ALA A 59 7.05 -5.12 -11.04
CA ALA A 59 6.75 -4.03 -11.96
C ALA A 59 5.52 -3.24 -11.51
N PHE A 60 4.44 -3.91 -11.10
CA PHE A 60 3.28 -3.25 -10.52
C PHE A 60 3.63 -2.49 -9.24
N HIS A 61 4.43 -3.08 -8.34
CA HIS A 61 4.83 -2.42 -7.10
C HIS A 61 5.69 -1.17 -7.36
N TYR A 62 6.56 -1.22 -8.38
CA TYR A 62 7.33 -0.06 -8.82
C TYR A 62 6.42 1.08 -9.29
N LEU A 63 5.43 0.77 -10.13
CA LEU A 63 4.45 1.75 -10.61
C LEU A 63 3.63 2.36 -9.47
N LEU A 64 3.29 1.59 -8.43
CA LEU A 64 2.56 2.10 -7.26
C LEU A 64 3.42 2.99 -6.35
N VAL A 65 4.71 2.68 -6.20
CA VAL A 65 5.60 3.41 -5.30
C VAL A 65 6.15 4.68 -5.95
N PHE A 66 6.52 4.60 -7.23
CA PHE A 66 7.15 5.69 -7.97
C PHE A 66 6.21 6.43 -8.93
N GLY A 67 5.02 5.89 -9.18
CA GLY A 67 4.11 6.43 -10.20
C GLY A 67 4.59 6.12 -11.63
N ILE A 68 3.81 6.54 -12.62
CA ILE A 68 4.23 6.44 -14.02
C ILE A 68 5.20 7.60 -14.34
N PRO A 69 6.48 7.31 -14.68
CA PRO A 69 7.45 8.36 -15.02
C PRO A 69 6.97 9.14 -16.26
N GLY A 70 6.93 10.47 -16.14
CA GLY A 70 6.58 11.39 -17.23
C GLY A 70 5.14 11.89 -17.25
N THR A 71 4.18 11.16 -16.67
CA THR A 71 2.77 11.59 -16.61
C THR A 71 2.28 11.97 -15.22
N GLY A 72 2.94 11.48 -14.16
CA GLY A 72 2.50 11.69 -12.79
C GLY A 72 1.19 10.98 -12.42
N LEU A 73 0.57 10.23 -13.34
CA LEU A 73 -0.54 9.31 -13.06
C LEU A 73 -0.11 8.26 -12.02
N LEU A 74 -1.00 7.96 -11.08
CA LEU A 74 -0.77 7.10 -9.90
C LEU A 74 0.27 7.63 -8.90
N SER A 75 0.75 8.87 -9.05
CA SER A 75 1.51 9.52 -7.99
C SER A 75 0.57 10.01 -6.88
N ASN A 76 1.08 10.09 -5.65
CA ASN A 76 0.34 10.67 -4.52
C ASN A 76 -0.16 12.09 -4.82
N GLU A 77 0.56 12.87 -5.63
CA GLU A 77 0.13 14.22 -6.01
C GLU A 77 -1.05 14.20 -7.00
N TRP A 78 -1.13 13.18 -7.85
CA TRP A 78 -2.29 12.99 -8.71
C TRP A 78 -3.49 12.51 -7.89
N GLU A 79 -3.30 11.59 -6.94
CA GLU A 79 -4.36 11.17 -6.00
C GLU A 79 -4.91 12.35 -5.20
N GLU A 80 -4.04 13.18 -4.60
CA GLU A 80 -4.46 14.33 -3.78
C GLU A 80 -5.20 15.37 -4.65
N ARG A 81 -4.74 15.63 -5.89
CA ARG A 81 -5.44 16.52 -6.83
C ARG A 81 -6.79 15.99 -7.29
N GLU A 82 -6.90 14.69 -7.57
CA GLU A 82 -8.17 14.11 -8.02
C GLU A 82 -9.17 14.04 -6.87
N PHE A 83 -8.70 13.76 -5.66
CA PHE A 83 -9.51 13.81 -4.45
C PHE A 83 -10.08 15.21 -4.20
N GLU A 84 -9.25 16.26 -4.27
CA GLU A 84 -9.70 17.66 -4.19
C GLU A 84 -10.73 18.00 -5.28
N ARG A 85 -10.54 17.55 -6.52
CA ARG A 85 -11.53 17.77 -7.60
C ARG A 85 -12.87 17.09 -7.33
N GLN A 86 -12.87 15.91 -6.73
CA GLN A 86 -14.11 15.20 -6.39
C GLN A 86 -14.82 15.87 -5.21
N LEU A 87 -14.08 16.38 -4.23
CA LEU A 87 -14.61 17.20 -3.13
C LEU A 87 -15.29 18.47 -3.63
N ASP A 88 -14.64 19.21 -4.53
CA ASP A 88 -15.21 20.42 -5.13
C ASP A 88 -16.51 20.11 -5.89
N ARG A 89 -16.57 18.97 -6.59
CA ARG A 89 -17.78 18.52 -7.30
C ARG A 89 -18.93 18.13 -6.37
N LEU A 90 -18.63 17.57 -5.21
CA LEU A 90 -19.63 17.20 -4.19
C LEU A 90 -20.10 18.39 -3.35
N GLY A 91 -19.55 19.59 -3.61
CA GLY A 91 -20.02 20.84 -3.04
C GLY A 91 -19.48 21.10 -1.65
N GLY A 92 -18.15 21.26 -1.53
CA GLY A 92 -17.46 22.14 -0.56
C GLY A 92 -17.66 21.95 0.97
N ASP A 93 -18.64 21.17 1.41
CA ASP A 93 -19.03 20.99 2.82
C ASP A 93 -18.35 19.76 3.46
N TYR A 94 -17.26 19.28 2.88
CA TYR A 94 -16.45 18.21 3.47
C TYR A 94 -15.23 18.79 4.18
N PRO A 95 -14.91 18.33 5.40
CA PRO A 95 -13.72 18.79 6.10
C PRO A 95 -12.44 18.46 5.29
N PRO A 96 -11.39 19.29 5.37
CA PRO A 96 -10.12 19.03 4.69
C PRO A 96 -9.55 17.66 5.07
N TYR A 97 -9.07 16.91 4.08
CA TYR A 97 -8.49 15.57 4.28
C TYR A 97 -7.26 15.62 5.19
N THR A 98 -7.43 15.21 6.44
CA THR A 98 -6.36 14.93 7.40
C THR A 98 -5.99 13.46 7.24
N GLY A 99 -4.98 13.20 6.39
CA GLY A 99 -4.58 11.87 5.91
C GLY A 99 -4.09 10.84 6.96
N ASP A 100 -4.61 10.88 8.17
CA ASP A 100 -4.35 9.98 9.29
C ASP A 100 -5.59 9.56 10.11
N GLU A 101 -6.82 10.05 9.83
CA GLU A 101 -8.00 9.71 10.67
C GLU A 101 -9.02 8.74 10.03
N ASP A 102 -8.98 8.53 8.72
CA ASP A 102 -10.12 7.96 7.98
C ASP A 102 -10.19 6.43 7.99
N LEU A 103 -9.15 5.72 8.45
CA LEU A 103 -9.25 4.28 8.72
C LEU A 103 -10.10 3.95 9.96
N ARG A 104 -10.62 4.99 10.66
CA ARG A 104 -11.63 4.85 11.71
C ARG A 104 -13.06 5.07 11.22
N LEU A 105 -13.30 5.35 9.94
CA LEU A 105 -14.62 5.73 9.45
C LEU A 105 -15.11 4.77 8.35
N GLY A 106 -16.02 3.87 8.73
CA GLY A 106 -16.83 3.07 7.82
C GLY A 106 -17.83 3.95 7.05
N SER A 107 -17.34 4.71 6.08
CA SER A 107 -18.07 5.79 5.45
C SER A 107 -18.85 5.35 4.21
N HIS A 108 -19.80 4.43 4.37
CA HIS A 108 -21.07 4.42 3.62
C HIS A 108 -22.00 3.53 4.45
N LEU A 109 -22.89 4.11 5.25
CA LEU A 109 -24.19 3.54 5.65
C LEU A 109 -24.87 4.53 6.63
N PRO A 110 -26.21 4.59 6.65
CA PRO A 110 -26.98 5.58 7.39
C PRO A 110 -26.82 5.34 8.89
N TYR A 111 -25.93 6.09 9.53
CA TYR A 111 -25.52 5.92 10.93
C TYR A 111 -26.50 6.54 11.95
N THR A 112 -27.72 6.88 11.54
CA THR A 112 -28.61 7.67 12.39
C THR A 112 -29.00 6.99 13.70
N GLU A 113 -28.78 5.68 13.89
CA GLU A 113 -28.85 5.03 15.21
C GLU A 113 -27.89 3.84 15.30
N LEU A 114 -26.58 4.07 15.52
CA LEU A 114 -25.74 3.04 16.12
C LEU A 114 -25.97 3.08 17.64
N SER A 115 -26.44 1.98 18.22
CA SER A 115 -26.59 1.89 19.67
C SER A 115 -25.22 1.94 20.36
N GLU A 116 -25.14 2.53 21.56
CA GLU A 116 -23.87 2.67 22.30
C GLU A 116 -23.17 1.32 22.51
N GLU A 117 -23.93 0.23 22.60
CA GLU A 117 -23.41 -1.12 22.77
C GLU A 117 -22.65 -1.63 21.53
N GLU A 118 -23.20 -1.41 20.33
CA GLU A 118 -22.57 -1.83 19.07
C GLU A 118 -21.29 -1.05 18.80
N ALA A 119 -21.27 0.25 19.12
CA ALA A 119 -20.07 1.07 19.05
C ALA A 119 -18.98 0.58 20.02
N LEU A 120 -19.37 0.09 21.21
CA LEU A 120 -18.45 -0.46 22.20
C LEU A 120 -17.86 -1.81 21.74
N GLU A 121 -18.68 -2.67 21.14
CA GLU A 121 -18.28 -3.95 20.57
C GLU A 121 -17.27 -3.78 19.42
N LEU A 122 -17.53 -2.83 18.50
CA LEU A 122 -16.60 -2.49 17.42
C LEU A 122 -15.26 -2.01 17.95
N ARG A 123 -15.26 -1.19 19.01
CA ARG A 123 -14.03 -0.70 19.66
C ARG A 123 -13.22 -1.84 20.29
N LYS A 124 -13.87 -2.83 20.89
CA LYS A 124 -13.20 -4.03 21.41
C LYS A 124 -12.59 -4.86 20.28
N MET A 125 -13.33 -5.06 19.19
CA MET A 125 -12.83 -5.80 18.03
C MET A 125 -11.62 -5.13 17.37
N GLN A 126 -11.65 -3.80 17.21
CA GLN A 126 -10.52 -3.05 16.67
C GLN A 126 -9.28 -3.16 17.56
N LYS A 127 -9.45 -2.99 18.88
CA LYS A 127 -8.34 -3.13 19.84
C LYS A 127 -7.69 -4.52 19.78
N GLY A 128 -8.47 -5.58 19.54
CA GLY A 128 -7.95 -6.94 19.35
C GLY A 128 -7.19 -7.12 18.03
N LYS A 129 -7.70 -6.56 16.93
CA LYS A 129 -7.02 -6.61 15.62
C LYS A 129 -5.70 -5.83 15.62
N ASP A 130 -5.66 -4.67 16.26
CA ASP A 130 -4.45 -3.85 16.37
C ASP A 130 -3.37 -4.57 17.16
N GLN A 131 -3.75 -5.32 18.20
CA GLN A 131 -2.84 -6.12 18.99
C GLN A 131 -2.28 -7.31 18.19
N TYR A 132 -3.14 -8.04 17.48
CA TYR A 132 -2.74 -9.15 16.61
C TYR A 132 -1.76 -8.68 15.51
N PHE A 133 -2.08 -7.57 14.84
CA PHE A 133 -1.21 -7.00 13.81
C PHE A 133 0.12 -6.44 14.36
N ASN A 134 0.21 -6.07 15.64
CA ASN A 134 1.46 -5.60 16.22
C ASN A 134 2.37 -6.76 16.67
N GLU A 135 1.82 -7.94 16.97
CA GLU A 135 2.57 -9.14 17.36
C GLU A 135 3.17 -9.88 16.16
N ASP A 136 2.51 -9.84 14.99
CA ASP A 136 2.95 -10.57 13.78
C ASP A 136 4.12 -9.92 13.01
N PHE A 137 4.54 -8.70 13.38
CA PHE A 137 5.56 -7.92 12.66
C PHE A 137 6.74 -7.44 13.54
N VAL A 138 6.96 -8.09 14.69
CA VAL A 138 8.16 -7.91 15.55
C VAL A 138 9.18 -9.01 15.28
#